data_AF-A0A7S0WWB7-F1
#
_entry.id   AF-A0A7S0WWB7-F1
#
_cell.length_a   1.000
_cell.length_b   1.000
_cell.length_c   1.000
_cell.angle_alpha   90.00
_cell.angle_beta   90.00
_cell.angle_gamma   90.00
#
_symmetry.space_group_name_H-M   'P 1'
#
loop_
_entity.id
_entity.type
_entity.pdbx_description
1 polymer ?
#
loop_
_entity_poly.entity_id
_entity_poly.type
_entity_poly.pdbx_seq_one_letter_code
_entity_poly.pdbx_strand_id
1 'polypeptide(L)'
;YVLMCLVITGMQSYDQIDLHAPFSVAFQNIGLGWADKIVAAGALAGIVTSLLGSLLGQARIYVTLGRQYLLPPWLARVNPSTGTPQNATYLTMCTAGFLALFLDIEVLAELVSIGTLVVFAMVCSGVLFRRYYVRGEGEPMRPVLLRLLAIIVTS
;
A
#
# COMPACT_ATOMS: atom_id res chain seq x y z
N TYR A 1 -7.37 14.40 0.40
CA TYR A 1 -7.03 14.45 1.84
C TYR A 1 -7.22 15.84 2.43
N VAL A 2 -6.48 16.88 2.04
CA VAL A 2 -6.61 18.24 2.65
C VAL A 2 -8.05 18.78 2.69
N LEU A 3 -8.76 18.77 1.57
CA LEU A 3 -10.17 19.20 1.54
C LEU A 3 -11.09 18.32 2.38
N MET A 4 -10.82 17.02 2.44
CA MET A 4 -11.61 16.07 3.24
C MET A 4 -11.42 16.34 4.74
N CYS A 5 -10.18 16.55 5.17
CA CYS A 5 -9.85 16.92 6.55
C CYS A 5 -10.55 18.23 6.92
N LEU A 6 -10.47 19.25 6.07
CA LEU A 6 -11.09 20.55 6.31
C LEU A 6 -12.62 20.42 6.50
N VAL A 7 -13.29 19.64 5.65
CA VAL A 7 -14.73 19.38 5.75
C VAL A 7 -15.10 18.66 7.05
N ILE A 8 -14.38 17.59 7.42
CA ILE A 8 -14.65 16.84 8.66
C ILE A 8 -14.43 17.72 9.90
N THR A 9 -13.31 18.44 9.94
CA THR A 9 -12.97 19.30 11.08
C THR A 9 -13.86 20.53 11.20
N GLY A 10 -14.50 20.94 10.09
CA GLY A 10 -15.53 21.98 10.08
C GLY A 10 -16.91 21.47 10.48
N MET A 11 -17.18 20.17 10.36
CA MET A 11 -18.47 19.54 10.67
C MET A 11 -18.55 18.97 12.09
N GLN A 12 -17.43 18.53 12.68
CA GLN A 12 -17.42 17.87 13.99
C GLN A 12 -16.14 18.23 14.77
N SER A 13 -16.29 18.54 16.06
CA SER A 13 -15.16 18.84 16.94
C SER A 13 -14.29 17.60 17.12
N TYR A 14 -12.96 17.77 17.14
CA TYR A 14 -11.96 16.69 17.10
C TYR A 14 -12.16 15.58 18.14
N ASP A 15 -12.78 15.87 19.29
CA ASP A 15 -13.02 14.92 20.38
C ASP A 15 -14.13 13.87 20.13
N GLN A 16 -14.94 14.01 19.07
CA GLN A 16 -16.07 13.10 18.81
C GLN A 16 -15.94 12.31 17.50
N ILE A 17 -14.78 12.32 16.85
CA ILE A 17 -14.60 11.65 15.56
C ILE A 17 -14.39 10.15 15.80
N ASP A 18 -15.39 9.35 15.43
CA ASP A 18 -15.31 7.89 15.49
C ASP A 18 -14.39 7.37 14.36
N LEU A 19 -13.34 6.63 14.72
CA LEU A 19 -12.30 6.13 13.78
C LEU A 19 -12.86 5.13 12.77
N HIS A 20 -13.96 4.44 13.09
CA HIS A 20 -14.52 3.40 12.25
C HIS A 20 -15.50 3.93 11.18
N ALA A 21 -16.10 5.11 11.38
CA ALA A 21 -17.06 5.70 10.45
C ALA A 21 -17.09 7.24 10.50
N PRO A 22 -15.95 7.93 10.29
CA PRO A 22 -15.82 9.35 10.55
C PRO A 22 -16.72 10.22 9.67
N PHE A 23 -17.06 9.75 8.46
CA PHE A 23 -17.93 10.48 7.55
C PHE A 23 -19.42 10.19 7.80
N SER A 24 -19.79 8.92 7.97
CA SER A 24 -21.19 8.52 8.13
C SER A 24 -21.80 9.12 9.41
N VAL A 25 -21.07 9.03 10.53
CA VAL A 25 -21.49 9.60 11.82
C VAL A 25 -21.52 11.14 11.77
N ALA A 26 -20.56 11.78 11.09
CA ALA A 26 -20.55 13.23 10.92
C ALA A 26 -21.74 13.75 10.09
N PHE A 27 -22.19 13.02 9.07
CA PHE A 27 -23.38 13.40 8.30
C PHE A 27 -24.69 13.08 9.03
N GLN A 28 -24.73 12.03 9.86
CA GLN A 28 -25.88 11.70 10.70
C GLN A 28 -26.11 12.74 11.81
N ASN A 29 -25.03 13.22 12.45
CA ASN A 29 -25.09 14.24 13.50
C ASN A 29 -25.65 15.60 13.02
N ILE A 30 -25.56 15.90 11.72
CA ILE A 30 -26.05 17.14 11.11
C ILE A 30 -27.48 16.95 10.52
N GLY A 31 -28.07 15.76 10.64
CA GLY A 31 -29.44 15.48 10.19
C GLY A 31 -29.58 15.26 8.67
N LEU A 32 -28.47 15.11 7.94
CA LEU A 32 -28.45 14.91 6.49
C LEU A 32 -28.35 13.42 6.12
N GLY A 33 -29.34 12.62 6.56
CA GLY A 33 -29.35 11.17 6.33
C GLY A 33 -29.38 10.72 4.86
N TRP A 34 -29.65 11.61 3.91
CA TRP A 34 -29.53 11.33 2.48
C TRP A 34 -28.08 11.39 1.98
N ALA A 35 -27.28 12.33 2.52
CA ALA A 35 -25.88 12.50 2.16
C ALA A 35 -25.03 11.34 2.70
N ASP A 36 -25.35 10.87 3.90
CA ASP A 36 -24.74 9.67 4.50
C ASP A 36 -24.83 8.45 3.56
N LYS A 37 -26.02 8.15 3.03
CA LYS A 37 -26.22 7.01 2.14
C LYS A 37 -25.42 7.10 0.84
N ILE A 38 -25.31 8.30 0.25
CA ILE A 38 -24.53 8.52 -0.98
C ILE A 38 -23.03 8.37 -0.70
N VAL A 39 -22.54 8.95 0.39
CA VAL A 39 -21.14 8.87 0.78
C VAL A 39 -20.74 7.44 1.15
N ALA A 40 -21.59 6.72 1.89
CA ALA A 40 -21.38 5.32 2.23
C ALA A 40 -21.33 4.43 0.97
N ALA A 41 -22.24 4.63 0.02
CA ALA A 41 -22.23 3.91 -1.26
C ALA A 41 -20.96 4.21 -2.08
N GLY A 42 -20.54 5.48 -2.13
CA GLY A 42 -19.31 5.90 -2.79
C GLY A 42 -18.05 5.32 -2.12
N ALA A 43 -18.00 5.30 -0.79
CA ALA A 43 -16.90 4.72 -0.03
C ALA A 43 -16.79 3.21 -0.27
N LEU A 44 -17.90 2.47 -0.23
CA LEU A 44 -17.94 1.04 -0.54
C LEU A 44 -17.44 0.76 -1.97
N ALA A 45 -17.95 1.49 -2.96
CA ALA A 45 -17.51 1.35 -4.35
C ALA A 45 -16.01 1.65 -4.50
N GLY A 46 -15.49 2.66 -3.80
CA GLY A 46 -14.08 3.01 -3.79
C GLY A 46 -13.18 1.93 -3.16
N ILE A 47 -13.61 1.35 -2.03
CA ILE A 47 -12.90 0.25 -1.36
C ILE A 47 -12.86 -0.99 -2.27
N VAL A 48 -14.00 -1.37 -2.85
CA VAL A 48 -14.08 -2.52 -3.78
C VAL A 48 -13.17 -2.30 -5.00
N THR A 49 -13.17 -1.10 -5.57
CA THR A 49 -12.33 -0.77 -6.73
C THR A 49 -10.84 -0.84 -6.38
N SER A 50 -10.44 -0.30 -5.22
CA SER A 50 -9.06 -0.35 -4.75
C SER A 50 -8.59 -1.77 -4.44
N LEU A 51 -9.46 -2.59 -3.87
CA LEU A 51 -9.22 -4.02 -3.61
C LEU A 51 -8.99 -4.78 -4.92
N LEU A 52 -9.88 -4.59 -5.91
CA LEU A 52 -9.74 -5.19 -7.24
C LEU A 52 -8.44 -4.76 -7.93
N GLY A 53 -8.09 -3.47 -7.86
CA GLY A 53 -6.82 -2.96 -8.39
C GLY A 53 -5.60 -3.64 -7.75
N SER A 54 -5.63 -3.84 -6.44
CA SER A 54 -4.56 -4.51 -5.70
C SER A 54 -4.43 -5.99 -6.07
N LEU A 55 -5.56 -6.71 -6.21
CA LEU A 55 -5.58 -8.12 -6.64
C LEU A 55 -4.98 -8.31 -8.04
N LEU A 56 -5.33 -7.43 -8.99
CA LEU A 56 -4.75 -7.46 -10.33
C LEU A 56 -3.24 -7.17 -10.32
N GLY A 57 -2.79 -6.26 -9.44
CA GLY A 57 -1.37 -5.96 -9.23
C GLY A 57 -0.59 -7.17 -8.72
N GLN A 58 -1.11 -7.85 -7.70
CA GLN A 58 -0.50 -9.07 -7.14
C GLN A 58 -0.41 -10.19 -8.19
N ALA A 59 -1.46 -10.40 -8.98
CA ALA A 59 -1.47 -11.42 -10.03
C ALA A 59 -0.32 -11.25 -11.05
N ARG A 60 -0.02 -10.01 -11.46
CA ARG A 60 1.10 -9.72 -12.37
C ARG A 60 2.45 -10.06 -11.74
N ILE A 61 2.66 -9.68 -10.48
CA ILE A 61 3.89 -9.95 -9.74
C ILE A 61 4.13 -11.46 -9.65
N TYR A 62 3.10 -12.25 -9.31
CA TYR A 62 3.21 -13.70 -9.24
C TYR A 62 3.60 -14.35 -10.58
N VAL A 63 3.03 -13.88 -11.70
CA VAL A 63 3.39 -14.39 -13.03
C VAL A 63 4.86 -14.05 -13.37
N THR A 64 5.32 -12.84 -13.03
CA THR A 64 6.73 -12.46 -13.24
C THR A 64 7.69 -13.27 -12.37
N LEU A 65 7.33 -13.54 -11.11
CA LEU A 65 8.13 -14.36 -10.19
C LEU A 65 8.17 -15.83 -10.60
N GLY A 66 7.04 -16.37 -11.08
CA GLY A 66 6.97 -17.73 -11.61
C GLY A 66 7.86 -17.92 -12.85
N ARG A 67 7.96 -16.90 -13.71
CA ARG A 67 8.88 -16.91 -14.87
C ARG A 67 10.37 -16.88 -14.47
N GLN A 68 10.70 -16.35 -13.28
CA GLN A 68 12.07 -16.32 -12.76
C GLN A 68 12.43 -17.56 -11.93
N TYR A 69 11.57 -18.59 -11.86
CA TYR A 69 11.76 -19.83 -11.08
C TYR A 69 12.09 -19.61 -9.57
N LEU A 70 11.83 -18.40 -9.04
CA LEU A 70 12.10 -18.04 -7.64
C LEU A 70 11.07 -18.59 -6.64
N LEU A 71 9.97 -19.15 -7.12
CA LEU A 71 8.92 -19.76 -6.30
C LEU A 71 8.89 -21.28 -6.54
N PRO A 72 8.69 -22.12 -5.50
CA PRO A 72 8.57 -23.56 -5.68
C PRO A 72 7.46 -23.87 -6.71
N PRO A 73 7.68 -24.83 -7.63
CA PRO A 73 6.83 -25.04 -8.81
C PRO A 73 5.36 -25.39 -8.49
N TRP A 74 5.05 -25.65 -7.22
CA TRP A 74 3.71 -25.95 -6.72
C TRP A 74 2.87 -24.68 -6.47
N LEU A 75 3.50 -23.55 -6.12
CA LEU A 75 2.85 -22.23 -6.04
C LEU A 75 2.75 -21.56 -7.42
N ALA A 76 3.66 -21.90 -8.33
CA ALA A 76 3.69 -21.39 -9.70
C ALA A 76 2.82 -22.19 -10.69
N ARG A 77 2.09 -23.22 -10.23
CA ARG A 77 1.06 -23.90 -11.04
C ARG A 77 -0.11 -22.95 -11.26
N VAL A 78 -0.01 -22.17 -12.31
CA VAL A 78 -1.10 -21.38 -12.86
C VAL A 78 -2.12 -22.35 -13.46
N ASN A 79 -3.39 -22.25 -13.05
CA ASN A 79 -4.44 -23.05 -13.64
C ASN A 79 -4.68 -22.54 -15.08
N PRO A 80 -4.50 -23.38 -16.13
CA PRO A 80 -4.52 -22.94 -17.53
C PRO A 80 -5.86 -22.37 -18.00
N SER A 81 -6.96 -22.59 -17.26
CA SER A 81 -8.29 -22.09 -17.64
C SER A 81 -8.58 -20.64 -17.20
N THR A 82 -7.88 -20.12 -16.18
CA THR A 82 -8.15 -18.79 -15.60
C THR A 82 -6.92 -17.88 -15.53
N GLY A 83 -5.74 -18.38 -15.88
CA GLY A 83 -4.49 -17.60 -15.92
C GLY A 83 -4.08 -17.01 -14.56
N THR A 84 -4.75 -17.39 -13.48
CA THR A 84 -4.57 -16.84 -12.13
C THR A 84 -4.05 -17.93 -11.19
N PRO A 85 -3.03 -17.64 -10.37
CA PRO A 85 -2.48 -18.59 -9.41
C PRO A 85 -3.44 -18.73 -8.21
N GLN A 86 -4.48 -19.55 -8.37
CA GLN A 86 -5.52 -19.76 -7.34
C GLN A 86 -4.94 -20.21 -5.99
N ASN A 87 -3.92 -21.06 -6.00
CA ASN A 87 -3.24 -21.51 -4.79
C ASN A 87 -2.51 -20.37 -4.06
N ALA A 88 -1.93 -19.42 -4.79
CA ALA A 88 -1.26 -18.27 -4.20
C ALA A 88 -2.27 -17.29 -3.59
N THR A 89 -3.40 -17.05 -4.28
CA THR A 89 -4.47 -16.19 -3.77
C THR A 89 -5.15 -16.76 -2.53
N TYR A 90 -5.36 -18.09 -2.48
CA TYR A 90 -5.93 -18.73 -1.30
C TYR A 90 -4.96 -18.65 -0.10
N LEU A 91 -3.67 -18.90 -0.34
CA LEU A 91 -2.65 -18.75 0.70
C LEU A 91 -2.59 -17.31 1.23
N THR A 92 -2.57 -16.30 0.35
CA THR A 92 -2.54 -14.90 0.78
C THR A 92 -3.79 -14.49 1.53
N MET A 93 -4.98 -14.91 1.08
CA MET A 93 -6.23 -14.67 1.81
C MET A 93 -6.23 -15.36 3.18
N CYS A 94 -5.77 -16.62 3.27
CA CYS A 94 -5.65 -17.30 4.55
C CYS A 94 -4.68 -16.60 5.48
N THR A 95 -3.50 -16.20 5.00
CA THR A 95 -2.52 -15.48 5.84
C THR A 95 -3.02 -14.10 6.25
N ALA A 96 -3.67 -13.36 5.34
CA ALA A 96 -4.22 -12.04 5.62
C ALA A 96 -5.40 -12.11 6.59
N GLY A 97 -6.28 -13.10 6.41
CA GLY A 97 -7.40 -13.37 7.33
C GLY A 97 -6.91 -13.79 8.71
N PHE A 98 -5.88 -14.64 8.78
CA PHE A 98 -5.24 -15.00 10.04
C PHE A 98 -4.65 -13.76 10.73
N LEU A 99 -3.84 -12.97 10.02
CA LEU A 99 -3.28 -11.72 10.55
C LEU A 99 -4.38 -10.76 11.05
N ALA A 100 -5.45 -10.57 10.30
CA ALA A 100 -6.57 -9.71 10.69
C ALA A 100 -7.38 -10.23 11.90
N LEU A 101 -7.30 -11.53 12.20
CA LEU A 101 -7.99 -12.13 13.35
C LEU A 101 -7.17 -12.03 14.64
N PHE A 102 -5.83 -11.95 14.52
CA PHE A 102 -4.91 -11.88 15.65
C PHE A 102 -4.36 -10.47 15.91
N LEU A 103 -4.42 -9.55 14.94
CA LEU A 103 -3.88 -8.21 15.03
C LEU A 103 -4.98 -7.15 14.90
N ASP A 104 -4.90 -6.12 15.73
CA ASP A 104 -5.73 -4.94 15.61
C ASP A 104 -5.39 -4.13 14.34
N ILE A 105 -6.39 -3.41 13.83
CA ILE A 105 -6.27 -2.63 12.59
C ILE A 105 -5.19 -1.54 12.67
N GLU A 106 -4.97 -0.97 13.86
CA GLU A 106 -3.94 0.05 14.10
C GLU A 106 -2.54 -0.54 13.96
N VAL A 107 -2.27 -1.67 14.64
CA VAL A 107 -0.99 -2.38 14.55
C VAL A 107 -0.74 -2.83 13.11
N LEU A 108 -1.77 -3.32 12.42
CA LEU A 108 -1.65 -3.71 11.02
C LEU A 108 -1.28 -2.53 10.11
N ALA A 109 -1.90 -1.36 10.33
CA ALA A 109 -1.59 -0.15 9.58
C ALA A 109 -0.16 0.34 9.83
N GLU A 110 0.33 0.27 11.07
CA GLU A 110 1.73 0.59 11.42
C GLU A 110 2.71 -0.36 10.73
N LEU A 111 2.46 -1.68 10.79
CA LEU A 111 3.30 -2.68 10.14
C LEU A 111 3.36 -2.47 8.60
N VAL A 112 2.22 -2.20 7.98
CA VAL A 112 2.15 -1.91 6.52
C VAL A 112 2.89 -0.61 6.19
N SER A 113 2.76 0.43 7.03
CA SER A 113 3.44 1.71 6.82
C SER A 113 4.97 1.56 6.92
N ILE A 114 5.47 0.86 7.94
CA ILE A 114 6.91 0.57 8.07
C ILE A 114 7.39 -0.27 6.87
N GLY A 115 6.64 -1.30 6.48
CA GLY A 115 6.98 -2.14 5.34
C GLY A 115 7.07 -1.37 4.02
N THR A 116 6.10 -0.50 3.73
CA THR A 116 6.11 0.32 2.50
C THR A 116 7.25 1.35 2.50
N LEU A 117 7.56 1.95 3.65
CA LEU A 117 8.72 2.84 3.79
C LEU A 117 10.04 2.11 3.49
N VAL A 118 10.21 0.88 4.00
CA VAL A 118 11.40 0.06 3.72
C VAL A 118 11.50 -0.28 2.24
N VAL A 119 10.39 -0.67 1.59
CA VAL A 119 10.36 -0.95 0.16
C VAL A 119 10.72 0.30 -0.66
N PHE A 120 10.18 1.46 -0.30
CA PHE A 120 10.53 2.72 -0.97
C PHE A 120 12.00 3.09 -0.78
N ALA A 121 12.55 2.94 0.43
CA ALA A 121 13.97 3.15 0.68
C ALA A 121 14.84 2.22 -0.19
N MET A 122 14.45 0.94 -0.30
CA MET A 122 15.14 -0.04 -1.13
C MET A 122 15.07 0.31 -2.63
N VAL A 123 13.90 0.70 -3.13
CA VAL A 123 13.71 1.11 -4.54
C VAL A 123 14.52 2.38 -4.84
N CYS A 124 14.49 3.37 -3.96
CA CYS A 124 15.30 4.59 -4.10
C CYS A 124 16.80 4.27 -4.15
N SER A 125 17.28 3.42 -3.24
CA SER A 125 18.67 2.93 -3.25
C SER A 125 19.01 2.17 -4.53
N GLY A 126 18.11 1.30 -5.01
CA GLY A 126 18.30 0.54 -6.25
C GLY A 126 18.36 1.42 -7.50
N VAL A 127 17.50 2.44 -7.59
CA VAL A 127 17.53 3.43 -8.69
C VAL A 127 18.81 4.25 -8.64
N LEU A 128 19.26 4.64 -7.44
CA LEU A 128 20.53 5.33 -7.23
C LEU A 128 21.70 4.47 -7.73
N PHE A 129 21.79 3.23 -7.28
CA PHE A 129 22.81 2.27 -7.72
C PHE A 129 22.79 2.04 -9.24
N ARG A 130 21.61 1.82 -9.82
CA ARG A 130 21.44 1.62 -11.28
C ARG A 130 21.92 2.84 -12.06
N ARG A 131 21.66 4.05 -11.58
CA ARG A 131 22.11 5.31 -12.22
C ARG A 131 23.64 5.45 -12.24
N TYR A 132 24.33 4.89 -11.25
CA TYR A 132 25.80 4.91 -11.18
C TYR A 132 26.46 3.75 -11.92
N TYR A 133 25.87 2.55 -11.92
CA TYR A 133 26.50 1.35 -12.51
C TYR A 133 26.33 1.24 -14.03
N VAL A 134 25.21 1.70 -14.60
CA VAL A 134 24.95 1.63 -16.06
C VAL A 134 25.70 2.72 -16.83
N ARG A 135 26.27 3.71 -16.14
CA ARG A 135 27.09 4.78 -16.73
C ARG A 135 28.56 4.38 -16.67
N GLY A 136 28.91 3.36 -17.45
CA GLY A 136 30.28 2.85 -17.59
C GLY A 136 31.21 3.79 -18.34
N GLU A 137 31.36 5.04 -17.87
CA GLU A 137 32.44 5.95 -18.28
C GLU A 137 33.00 6.69 -17.05
N GLY A 138 34.03 6.09 -16.45
CA GLY A 138 35.34 6.76 -16.33
C GLY A 138 35.60 7.92 -15.35
N GLU A 139 34.70 8.33 -14.44
CA GLU A 139 35.03 9.40 -13.48
C GLU A 139 35.00 8.93 -12.01
N PRO A 140 36.09 9.12 -11.23
CA PRO A 140 36.26 8.51 -9.92
C PRO A 140 35.35 9.14 -8.84
N MET A 141 34.49 8.27 -8.30
CA MET A 141 33.96 8.10 -6.92
C MET A 141 34.35 9.06 -5.76
N ARG A 142 34.56 10.36 -5.96
CA ARG A 142 34.87 11.30 -4.87
C ARG A 142 33.81 12.38 -4.60
N PRO A 143 33.17 13.04 -5.57
CA PRO A 143 32.35 14.22 -5.26
C PRO A 143 30.94 13.91 -4.73
N VAL A 144 30.35 12.75 -5.05
CA VAL A 144 28.96 12.43 -4.67
C VAL A 144 28.85 11.77 -3.30
N LEU A 145 29.77 10.85 -2.96
CA LEU A 145 29.84 10.26 -1.62
C LEU A 145 30.15 11.32 -0.56
N LEU A 146 31.01 12.31 -0.87
CA LEU A 146 31.23 13.48 -0.02
C LEU A 146 29.97 14.34 0.15
N ARG A 147 29.15 14.52 -0.89
CA ARG A 147 27.88 15.26 -0.79
C ARG A 147 26.83 14.50 0.02
N LEU A 148 26.74 13.18 -0.12
CA LEU A 148 25.81 12.36 0.65
C LEU A 148 26.25 12.22 2.12
N LEU A 149 27.55 12.03 2.38
CA LEU A 149 28.08 12.06 3.75
C LEU A 149 27.93 13.44 4.40
N ALA A 150 28.14 14.53 3.65
CA ALA A 150 27.91 15.88 4.17
C ALA A 150 26.44 16.12 4.55
N ILE A 151 25.48 15.66 3.76
CA ILE A 151 24.04 15.83 4.06
C ILE A 151 23.64 15.00 5.30
N ILE A 152 24.22 13.81 5.48
CA ILE A 152 23.95 12.93 6.63
C ILE A 152 24.66 13.42 7.91
N VAL A 153 25.83 14.05 7.81
CA VAL A 153 26.58 14.57 8.99
C VAL A 153 26.05 15.95 9.45
N THR A 154 25.34 16.68 8.58
CA THR A 154 24.83 18.04 8.89
C THR A 154 23.34 18.05 9.30
N SER A 155 22.64 16.90 9.24
CA SER A 155 21.27 16.72 9.75
C SER A 155 21.28 15.94 11.05
#